data_AF-A0A950IW22-F1
#
_entry.id   AF-A0A950IW22-F1
#
_cell.length_a   1.000
_cell.length_b   1.000
_cell.length_c   1.000
_cell.angle_alpha   90.00
_cell.angle_beta   90.00
_cell.angle_gamma   90.00
#
_symmetry.space_group_name_H-M   'P 1'
#
loop_
_entity.id
_entity.type
_entity.pdbx_description
1 polymer ?
#
loop_
_entity_poly.entity_id
_entity_poly.type
_entity_poly.pdbx_seq_one_letter_code
_entity_poly.pdbx_strand_id
1 'polypeptide(L)'
;MKSFRFASVPVICGVLAVAQSMSAQSNQPSNAAPVAPKPIQSFDLNAIDKSVDPCVNFYEYACGNWRRNNPIPADQSRWGRF
;
A
#
# COMPACT_ATOMS: atom_id res chain seq x y z
N MET A 1 9.53 -63.56 52.86
CA MET A 1 8.87 -64.38 51.82
C MET A 1 8.37 -63.42 50.74
N LYS A 2 9.04 -63.43 49.56
CA LYS A 2 8.46 -63.74 48.21
C LYS A 2 7.48 -62.65 47.69
N SER A 3 7.62 -62.01 46.53
CA SER A 3 8.48 -62.16 45.35
C SER A 3 8.32 -60.93 44.43
N PHE A 4 9.34 -60.65 43.61
CA PHE A 4 9.30 -59.76 42.43
C PHE A 4 8.39 -60.30 41.30
N ARG A 5 7.81 -59.42 40.44
CA ARG A 5 8.14 -59.24 38.99
C ARG A 5 7.01 -58.63 38.10
N PHE A 6 7.43 -57.64 37.30
CA PHE A 6 7.05 -57.20 35.93
C PHE A 6 5.59 -56.91 35.51
N ALA A 7 5.35 -55.68 35.02
CA ALA A 7 4.76 -55.44 33.69
C ALA A 7 5.09 -54.02 33.15
N SER A 8 5.83 -54.02 32.03
CA SER A 8 5.80 -53.07 30.90
C SER A 8 6.14 -51.57 31.05
N VAL A 9 7.44 -51.29 30.89
CA VAL A 9 8.08 -50.27 30.02
C VAL A 9 7.17 -49.14 29.45
N PRO A 10 7.27 -47.89 29.94
CA PRO A 10 6.77 -46.73 29.21
C PRO A 10 7.77 -46.34 28.11
N VAL A 11 7.24 -46.35 26.91
CA VAL A 11 7.82 -45.91 25.64
C VAL A 11 8.12 -44.40 25.69
N ILE A 12 9.42 -44.07 25.59
CA ILE A 12 10.00 -43.00 24.74
C ILE A 12 9.36 -41.60 24.94
N CYS A 13 9.86 -40.70 25.79
CA CYS A 13 11.16 -40.02 25.76
C CYS A 13 11.57 -39.56 24.34
N GLY A 14 11.03 -38.43 23.85
CA GLY A 14 11.54 -37.89 22.58
C GLY A 14 10.76 -36.80 21.85
N VAL A 15 9.88 -36.01 22.48
CA VAL A 15 9.30 -34.83 21.78
C VAL A 15 9.23 -33.64 22.74
N LEU A 16 10.41 -33.17 23.17
CA LEU A 16 10.58 -31.86 23.79
C LEU A 16 11.56 -31.03 22.95
N ALA A 17 11.08 -29.89 22.45
CA ALA A 17 11.84 -28.71 22.03
C ALA A 17 12.78 -28.81 20.80
N VAL A 18 12.31 -28.36 19.63
CA VAL A 18 13.16 -27.61 18.67
C VAL A 18 12.34 -26.50 17.98
N ALA A 19 12.72 -25.28 18.34
CA ALA A 19 12.84 -24.07 17.50
C ALA A 19 11.64 -23.57 16.67
N GLN A 20 10.96 -22.56 17.22
CA GLN A 20 10.46 -21.44 16.42
C GLN A 20 11.67 -20.63 15.92
N SER A 21 12.07 -20.83 14.66
CA SER A 21 13.10 -20.01 14.01
C SER A 21 12.55 -19.45 12.70
N MET A 22 12.08 -18.21 12.79
CA MET A 22 12.22 -17.13 11.80
C MET A 22 12.22 -17.52 10.31
N SER A 23 11.08 -17.35 9.64
CA SER A 23 11.10 -17.06 8.20
C SER A 23 11.60 -15.63 8.00
N ALA A 24 12.92 -15.45 7.91
CA ALA A 24 13.50 -14.23 7.38
C ALA A 24 13.15 -14.15 5.89
N GLN A 25 12.26 -13.22 5.52
CA GLN A 25 11.96 -12.87 4.13
C GLN A 25 13.29 -12.43 3.49
N SER A 26 13.83 -13.25 2.59
CA SER A 26 15.01 -12.90 1.82
C SER A 26 14.71 -11.69 0.93
N ASN A 27 15.10 -10.50 1.35
CA ASN A 27 15.30 -9.35 0.46
C ASN A 27 16.52 -9.66 -0.42
N GLN A 28 16.30 -10.31 -1.56
CA GLN A 28 17.30 -10.39 -2.62
C GLN A 28 17.34 -9.04 -3.35
N PRO A 29 18.50 -8.37 -3.47
CA PRO A 29 18.62 -7.20 -4.32
C PRO A 29 18.43 -7.63 -5.78
N SER A 30 17.34 -7.17 -6.40
CA SER A 30 17.10 -7.36 -7.83
C SER A 30 18.18 -6.62 -8.62
N ASN A 31 18.98 -7.36 -9.38
CA ASN A 31 20.04 -6.83 -10.25
C ASN A 31 19.49 -6.24 -11.56
N ALA A 32 18.20 -5.86 -11.59
CA ALA A 32 17.58 -5.24 -12.75
C ALA A 32 17.91 -3.74 -12.77
N ALA A 33 18.29 -3.22 -13.95
CA ALA A 33 18.38 -1.78 -14.15
C ALA A 33 17.04 -1.12 -13.74
N PRO A 34 17.06 0.07 -13.10
CA PRO A 34 15.82 0.75 -12.72
C PRO A 34 14.97 0.99 -13.97
N VAL A 35 13.80 0.33 -14.03
CA VAL A 35 12.80 0.65 -15.05
C VAL A 35 12.28 2.05 -14.74
N ALA A 36 12.40 2.97 -15.70
CA ALA A 36 11.88 4.31 -15.55
C ALA A 36 10.39 4.24 -15.20
N PRO A 37 9.91 5.00 -14.19
CA PRO A 37 8.51 5.01 -13.83
C PRO A 37 7.63 5.38 -15.04
N LYS A 38 6.50 4.68 -15.20
CA LYS A 38 5.49 5.09 -16.18
C LYS A 38 5.06 6.53 -15.85
N PRO A 39 5.00 7.45 -16.84
CA PRO A 39 4.52 8.80 -16.59
C PRO A 39 3.10 8.74 -16.01
N ILE A 40 2.93 9.22 -14.78
CA ILE A 40 1.61 9.35 -14.18
C ILE A 40 1.07 10.70 -14.64
N GLN A 41 0.08 10.68 -15.52
CA GLN A 41 -0.71 11.87 -15.86
C GLN A 41 -1.75 12.09 -14.75
N SER A 42 -1.29 12.41 -13.54
CA SER A 42 -2.16 12.68 -12.38
C SER A 42 -2.69 14.11 -12.38
N PHE A 43 -2.03 15.01 -13.11
CA PHE A 43 -2.24 16.44 -13.02
C PHE A 43 -2.14 17.10 -14.40
N ASP A 44 -3.19 17.84 -14.78
CA ASP A 44 -3.21 18.65 -15.99
C ASP A 44 -2.74 20.08 -15.66
N LEU A 45 -1.59 20.48 -16.18
CA LEU A 45 -1.04 21.82 -15.96
C LEU A 45 -1.89 22.93 -16.62
N ASN A 46 -2.73 22.59 -17.59
CA ASN A 46 -3.62 23.56 -18.25
C ASN A 46 -4.85 23.90 -17.39
N ALA A 47 -5.15 23.08 -16.38
CA ALA A 47 -6.23 23.31 -15.42
C ALA A 47 -5.94 24.47 -14.43
N ILE A 48 -4.67 24.88 -14.28
CA ILE A 48 -4.23 25.98 -13.41
C ILE A 48 -4.46 27.33 -14.10
N ASP A 49 -5.12 28.26 -13.41
CA ASP A 49 -5.22 29.66 -13.81
C ASP A 49 -4.04 30.48 -13.25
N LYS A 50 -2.97 30.58 -14.05
CA LYS A 50 -1.75 31.30 -13.67
C LYS A 50 -1.90 32.82 -13.62
N SER A 51 -3.06 33.37 -13.98
CA SER A 51 -3.32 34.81 -13.86
C SER A 51 -3.70 35.23 -12.43
N VAL A 52 -4.00 34.25 -11.56
CA VAL A 52 -4.43 34.48 -10.18
C VAL A 52 -3.24 34.34 -9.23
N ASP A 53 -3.11 35.26 -8.28
CA ASP A 53 -2.15 35.13 -7.18
C ASP A 53 -2.58 33.98 -6.24
N PRO A 54 -1.80 32.90 -6.12
CA PRO A 54 -2.13 31.77 -5.26
C PRO A 54 -2.17 32.13 -3.77
N CYS A 55 -1.43 33.16 -3.33
CA CYS A 55 -1.42 33.61 -1.94
C CYS A 55 -2.74 34.31 -1.56
N VAL A 56 -3.48 34.82 -2.55
CA VAL A 56 -4.75 35.51 -2.35
C VAL A 56 -5.94 34.56 -2.55
N ASN A 57 -5.91 33.74 -3.61
CA ASN A 57 -6.98 32.79 -3.90
C ASN A 57 -6.43 31.50 -4.53
N PHE A 58 -5.97 30.59 -3.68
CA PHE A 58 -5.40 29.33 -4.13
C PHE A 58 -6.39 28.43 -4.89
N TYR A 59 -7.68 28.49 -4.56
CA TYR A 59 -8.68 27.67 -5.24
C TYR A 59 -8.87 28.09 -6.70
N GLU A 60 -8.98 29.40 -6.96
CA GLU A 60 -9.08 29.89 -8.34
C GLU A 60 -7.77 29.68 -9.10
N TYR A 61 -6.61 29.89 -8.48
CA TYR A 61 -5.32 29.55 -9.10
C TYR A 61 -5.26 28.06 -9.51
N ALA A 62 -5.57 27.15 -8.59
CA ALA A 62 -5.42 25.72 -8.83
C ALA A 62 -6.50 25.12 -9.76
N CYS A 63 -7.71 25.69 -9.79
CA CYS A 63 -8.87 25.08 -10.43
C CYS A 63 -9.64 25.99 -11.41
N GLY A 64 -9.27 27.27 -11.55
CA GLY A 64 -10.04 28.27 -12.30
C GLY A 64 -10.25 27.91 -13.77
N ASN A 65 -9.19 27.50 -14.47
CA ASN A 65 -9.30 27.06 -15.87
C ASN A 65 -10.12 25.78 -16.00
N TRP A 66 -9.95 24.81 -15.07
CA TRP A 66 -10.77 23.59 -15.09
C TRP A 66 -12.25 23.92 -14.94
N ARG A 67 -12.62 24.74 -13.95
CA ARG A 67 -14.02 25.14 -13.72
C ARG A 67 -14.63 25.85 -14.92
N ARG A 68 -13.86 26.71 -15.59
CA ARG A 68 -14.30 27.44 -16.79
C ARG A 68 -14.58 26.50 -17.97
N ASN A 69 -13.78 25.45 -18.11
CA ASN A 69 -13.88 24.49 -19.21
C ASN A 69 -14.79 23.28 -18.92
N ASN A 70 -15.26 23.12 -17.68
CA ASN A 70 -16.05 21.97 -17.23
C ASN A 70 -17.34 22.45 -16.53
N PRO A 71 -18.30 23.04 -17.27
CA PRO A 71 -19.60 23.40 -16.70
C PRO A 71 -20.34 22.15 -16.19
N ILE A 72 -21.17 22.33 -15.16
CA ILE A 72 -21.96 21.23 -14.60
C ILE A 72 -22.93 20.73 -15.67
N PRO A 73 -22.90 19.44 -16.04
CA PRO A 73 -23.88 18.85 -16.96
C PRO A 73 -25.32 19.01 -16.43
N ALA A 74 -26.29 19.16 -17.33
CA ALA A 74 -27.67 19.47 -16.95
C ALA A 74 -28.35 18.40 -16.08
N ASP A 75 -27.83 17.17 -16.11
CA ASP A 75 -28.31 16.01 -15.35
C ASP A 75 -27.55 15.80 -14.03
N GLN A 76 -26.62 16.68 -13.67
CA GLN A 76 -25.78 16.56 -12.48
C GLN A 76 -26.06 17.71 -11.50
N SER A 77 -26.10 17.38 -10.21
CA SER A 77 -26.22 18.40 -9.15
C SER A 77 -24.87 19.06 -8.81
N ARG A 78 -23.76 18.36 -9.07
CA ARG A 78 -22.38 18.81 -8.85
C ARG A 78 -21.46 18.18 -9.88
N TRP A 79 -20.39 18.87 -10.24
CA TRP A 79 -19.37 18.38 -11.15
C TRP A 79 -17.97 18.68 -10.61
N GLY A 80 -17.08 17.69 -10.64
CA GLY A 80 -15.79 17.77 -9.97
C GLY A 80 -14.97 16.51 -10.12
N ARG A 81 -13.94 16.39 -9.29
CA ARG A 81 -13.04 15.23 -9.24
C ARG A 81 -13.70 13.96 -8.66
N PHE A 82 -14.80 14.11 -7.93
CA PHE A 82 -15.48 13.06 -7.16
C PHE A 82 -16.96 12.97 -7.52
#